data_AF-A0A2S8ERM3-F1
#
_entry.id   AF-A0A2S8ERM3-F1
#
_cell.length_a   1.000
_cell.length_b   1.000
_cell.length_c   1.000
_cell.angle_alpha   90.00
_cell.angle_beta   90.00
_cell.angle_gamma   90.00
#
_symmetry.space_group_name_H-M   'P 1'
#
loop_
_entity.id
_entity.type
_entity.pdbx_description
1 polymer ?
#
loop_
_entity_poly.entity_id
_entity_poly.type
_entity_poly.pdbx_seq_one_letter_code
_entity_poly.pdbx_strand_id
1 'polypeptide(L)'
;RARAAAMAAPERAGAGDGAGPNGQGGGFRPAELERYARHIVLREVGGPGQKKLRDARVLVVGAGGLGSPALLYLAAAGVGTLGVIDDDVVENANLQRQIIHSDARIGMPKVFSAQAAISELNPFVTVRPYHRRLSEEIAPELLADYDLVLDGSDNFDTRYLVNRAAVAAGLPLISAAMTQWEGQISLYDPARGGPCYECVFPERPAPGLVPSCAEAGVIAPLPGVIGAMMAMEAVKTITGAGTGLRGRLMIHDALYAETRDIALKPRPDCPACGGRGARA
;
A
#
# COMPACT_ATOMS: atom_id res chain seq x y z
N ARG A 1 68.92 -26.71 -11.10
CA ARG A 1 69.47 -25.40 -11.57
C ARG A 1 68.25 -24.47 -11.62
N ALA A 2 67.96 -23.62 -10.61
CA ALA A 2 68.67 -22.40 -10.17
C ALA A 2 68.60 -21.29 -11.25
N ARG A 3 68.23 -20.01 -11.00
CA ARG A 3 67.97 -19.15 -9.80
C ARG A 3 66.52 -18.57 -9.86
N ALA A 4 65.92 -17.69 -9.02
CA ALA A 4 66.02 -17.13 -7.63
C ALA A 4 64.64 -16.43 -7.36
N ALA A 5 64.12 -16.08 -6.16
CA ALA A 5 64.57 -15.95 -4.75
C ALA A 5 64.74 -14.51 -4.19
N ALA A 6 63.63 -13.90 -3.75
CA ALA A 6 63.45 -12.80 -2.75
C ALA A 6 61.93 -12.75 -2.42
N MET A 7 61.34 -12.56 -1.21
CA MET A 7 61.63 -11.80 0.03
C MET A 7 61.47 -10.26 -0.12
N ALA A 8 60.71 -9.52 0.71
CA ALA A 8 59.92 -9.84 1.93
C ALA A 8 58.63 -8.96 2.05
N ALA A 9 57.97 -8.96 3.22
CA ALA A 9 56.70 -8.25 3.56
C ALA A 9 56.94 -7.12 4.61
N PRO A 10 55.96 -6.51 5.34
CA PRO A 10 54.47 -6.53 5.29
C PRO A 10 53.84 -5.10 5.40
N GLU A 11 52.65 -4.96 6.02
CA GLU A 11 52.01 -3.72 6.54
C GLU A 11 51.37 -2.71 5.55
N ARG A 12 50.44 -1.81 5.92
CA ARG A 12 49.21 -1.87 6.78
C ARG A 12 48.48 -0.51 6.70
N ALA A 13 47.35 -0.41 6.00
CA ALA A 13 46.36 0.70 6.07
C ALA A 13 45.18 0.41 5.11
N GLY A 14 43.97 0.92 5.30
CA GLY A 14 43.53 1.81 6.39
C GLY A 14 42.33 2.69 6.02
N ALA A 15 41.31 2.15 5.34
CA ALA A 15 40.11 2.88 4.94
C ALA A 15 38.86 2.02 5.21
N GLY A 16 38.24 2.24 6.37
CA GLY A 16 36.97 1.62 6.73
C GLY A 16 35.83 2.59 6.50
N ASP A 17 35.16 2.52 5.36
CA ASP A 17 33.93 3.28 5.11
C ASP A 17 32.80 2.68 5.96
N GLY A 18 32.60 3.28 7.14
CA GLY A 18 31.63 2.86 8.15
C GLY A 18 30.18 3.15 7.74
N ALA A 19 29.67 2.38 6.78
CA ALA A 19 28.25 2.39 6.39
C ALA A 19 27.39 1.74 7.50
N GLY A 20 27.13 2.47 8.58
CA GLY A 20 26.16 2.08 9.61
C GLY A 20 24.74 1.98 9.01
N PRO A 21 23.86 1.10 9.54
CA PRO A 21 22.59 0.76 8.90
C PRO A 21 21.52 1.87 8.92
N ASN A 22 21.78 3.03 9.52
CA ASN A 22 20.84 4.14 9.62
C ASN A 22 21.27 5.31 8.72
N GLY A 23 20.81 5.32 7.47
CA GLY A 23 21.04 6.38 6.48
C GLY A 23 20.27 7.69 6.75
N GLN A 24 20.35 8.23 7.96
CA GLN A 24 19.71 9.50 8.33
C GLN A 24 20.52 10.71 7.84
N GLY A 25 20.40 10.99 6.53
CA GLY A 25 21.04 12.14 5.89
C GLY A 25 21.69 11.77 4.57
N GLY A 26 20.96 11.91 3.47
CA GLY A 26 21.48 11.61 2.14
C GLY A 26 20.46 11.87 1.03
N GLY A 27 20.98 12.28 -0.13
CA GLY A 27 20.21 12.28 -1.38
C GLY A 27 19.91 10.85 -1.86
N PHE A 28 19.35 10.75 -3.06
CA PHE A 28 19.20 9.46 -3.75
C PHE A 28 20.58 8.92 -4.18
N ARG A 29 20.79 7.60 -4.07
CA ARG A 29 21.92 6.93 -4.73
C ARG A 29 21.78 7.08 -6.27
N PRO A 30 22.88 6.99 -7.04
CA PRO A 30 22.81 7.07 -8.51
C PRO A 30 21.77 6.11 -9.14
N ALA A 31 21.70 4.86 -8.66
CA ALA A 31 20.73 3.88 -9.12
C ALA A 31 19.27 4.18 -8.72
N GLU A 32 19.05 4.97 -7.67
CA GLU A 32 17.71 5.50 -7.34
C GLU A 32 17.35 6.69 -8.25
N LEU A 33 18.31 7.59 -8.54
CA LEU A 33 18.11 8.69 -9.49
C LEU A 33 17.76 8.18 -10.89
N GLU A 34 18.44 7.12 -11.35
CA GLU A 34 18.14 6.47 -12.62
C GLU A 34 16.76 5.80 -12.60
N ARG A 35 16.47 4.96 -11.60
CA ARG A 35 15.19 4.25 -11.46
C ARG A 35 14.00 5.21 -11.38
N TYR A 36 14.11 6.30 -10.64
CA TYR A 36 13.03 7.27 -10.44
C TYR A 36 13.10 8.48 -11.38
N ALA A 37 13.99 8.50 -12.37
CA ALA A 37 14.16 9.61 -13.30
C ALA A 37 12.84 10.05 -13.97
N ARG A 38 11.96 9.08 -14.27
CA ARG A 38 10.64 9.33 -14.88
C ARG A 38 9.64 10.02 -13.95
N HIS A 39 9.80 9.92 -12.62
CA HIS A 39 9.03 10.70 -11.65
C HIS A 39 9.66 12.07 -11.39
N ILE A 40 11.00 12.13 -11.34
CA ILE A 40 11.77 13.34 -11.03
C ILE A 40 11.60 14.44 -12.10
N VAL A 41 11.24 14.07 -13.34
CA VAL A 41 10.90 15.03 -14.41
C VAL A 41 9.44 15.52 -14.42
N LEU A 42 8.54 14.91 -13.64
CA LEU A 42 7.14 15.35 -13.56
C LEU A 42 7.05 16.58 -12.65
N ARG A 43 6.48 17.69 -13.14
CA ARG A 43 6.36 18.96 -12.41
C ARG A 43 5.61 18.81 -11.08
N GLU A 44 4.61 17.95 -11.05
CA GLU A 44 3.73 17.68 -9.90
C GLU A 44 4.39 16.78 -8.83
N VAL A 45 5.52 16.13 -9.15
CA VAL A 45 6.25 15.24 -8.23
C VAL A 45 7.65 15.79 -7.99
N GLY A 46 8.51 15.76 -9.01
CA GLY A 46 9.89 16.23 -8.94
C GLY A 46 10.77 15.45 -7.96
N GLY A 47 12.01 15.92 -7.78
CA GLY A 47 12.89 15.46 -6.70
C GLY A 47 12.26 15.54 -5.30
N PRO A 48 11.55 16.64 -4.93
CA PRO A 48 10.91 16.76 -3.62
C PRO A 48 9.78 15.73 -3.40
N GLY A 49 8.91 15.49 -4.38
CA GLY A 49 7.84 14.50 -4.30
C GLY A 49 8.37 13.07 -4.27
N GLN A 50 9.40 12.76 -5.08
CA GLN A 50 10.07 11.46 -4.99
C GLN A 50 10.73 11.28 -3.62
N LYS A 51 11.26 12.34 -3.00
CA LYS A 51 11.79 12.29 -1.62
C LYS A 51 10.67 12.02 -0.61
N LYS A 52 9.48 12.63 -0.75
CA LYS A 52 8.31 12.29 0.07
C LYS A 52 7.93 10.81 -0.05
N LEU A 53 7.97 10.22 -1.26
CA LEU A 53 7.74 8.78 -1.46
C LEU A 53 8.79 7.94 -0.70
N ARG A 54 10.08 8.22 -0.91
CA ARG A 54 11.19 7.50 -0.26
C ARG A 54 11.18 7.63 1.27
N ASP A 55 10.68 8.74 1.80
CA ASP A 55 10.63 8.99 3.23
C ASP A 55 9.30 8.54 3.89
N ALA A 56 8.30 8.09 3.10
CA ALA A 56 6.98 7.69 3.57
C ALA A 56 6.85 6.18 3.88
N ARG A 57 5.95 5.88 4.82
CA ARG A 57 5.62 4.53 5.29
C ARG A 57 4.14 4.26 5.05
N VAL A 58 3.83 3.21 4.27
CA VAL A 58 2.45 2.83 3.94
C VAL A 58 2.14 1.44 4.49
N LEU A 59 1.01 1.29 5.20
CA LEU A 59 0.48 0.00 5.62
C LEU A 59 -0.56 -0.48 4.62
N VAL A 60 -0.40 -1.69 4.07
CA VAL A 60 -1.39 -2.36 3.22
C VAL A 60 -2.01 -3.53 3.98
N VAL A 61 -3.33 -3.48 4.14
CA VAL A 61 -4.13 -4.53 4.78
C VAL A 61 -4.71 -5.44 3.70
N GLY A 62 -4.30 -6.70 3.73
CA GLY A 62 -4.51 -7.68 2.66
C GLY A 62 -3.47 -7.58 1.54
N ALA A 63 -2.74 -8.66 1.30
CA ALA A 63 -1.85 -8.85 0.15
C ALA A 63 -2.57 -9.46 -1.07
N GLY A 64 -3.88 -9.75 -0.93
CA GLY A 64 -4.74 -10.36 -1.94
C GLY A 64 -5.00 -9.52 -3.19
N GLY A 65 -6.17 -9.67 -3.82
CA GLY A 65 -6.42 -9.18 -5.19
C GLY A 65 -6.16 -7.68 -5.40
N LEU A 66 -6.54 -6.83 -4.44
CA LEU A 66 -6.26 -5.39 -4.48
C LEU A 66 -4.84 -5.06 -4.01
N GLY A 67 -4.39 -5.73 -2.94
CA GLY A 67 -3.07 -5.51 -2.33
C GLY A 67 -1.90 -5.87 -3.24
N SER A 68 -2.01 -6.97 -4.00
CA SER A 68 -0.99 -7.46 -4.93
C SER A 68 -0.48 -6.37 -5.92
N PRO A 69 -1.32 -5.81 -6.81
CA PRO A 69 -0.91 -4.72 -7.70
C PRO A 69 -0.60 -3.43 -6.94
N ALA A 70 -1.31 -3.10 -5.85
CA ALA A 70 -1.04 -1.88 -5.09
C ALA A 70 0.38 -1.88 -4.50
N LEU A 71 0.80 -2.99 -3.88
CA LEU A 71 2.14 -3.20 -3.34
C LEU A 71 3.22 -3.15 -4.42
N LEU A 72 3.00 -3.81 -5.57
CA LEU A 72 3.92 -3.78 -6.71
C LEU A 72 4.12 -2.36 -7.24
N TYR A 73 3.05 -1.57 -7.42
CA TYR A 73 3.16 -0.20 -7.91
C TYR A 73 3.74 0.77 -6.87
N LEU A 74 3.43 0.62 -5.57
CA LEU A 74 4.05 1.42 -4.51
C LEU A 74 5.55 1.10 -4.34
N ALA A 75 5.93 -0.17 -4.48
CA ALA A 75 7.31 -0.59 -4.50
C ALA A 75 8.04 -0.01 -5.72
N ALA A 76 7.49 -0.14 -6.94
CA ALA A 76 8.07 0.44 -8.15
C ALA A 76 8.19 1.97 -8.07
N ALA A 77 7.22 2.65 -7.46
CA ALA A 77 7.23 4.09 -7.24
C ALA A 77 8.25 4.56 -6.20
N GLY A 78 8.87 3.65 -5.44
CA GLY A 78 9.89 3.97 -4.44
C GLY A 78 9.32 4.50 -3.13
N VAL A 79 8.17 3.99 -2.68
CA VAL A 79 7.70 4.21 -1.30
C VAL A 79 8.70 3.59 -0.32
N GLY A 80 9.17 4.35 0.66
CA GLY A 80 10.30 3.98 1.53
C GLY A 80 10.07 2.71 2.35
N THR A 81 8.90 2.60 2.99
CA THR A 81 8.51 1.43 3.78
C THR A 81 7.12 0.94 3.41
N LEU A 82 6.99 -0.37 3.16
CA LEU A 82 5.72 -1.06 2.98
C LEU A 82 5.49 -2.03 4.14
N GLY A 83 4.49 -1.73 4.97
CA GLY A 83 3.91 -2.69 5.89
C GLY A 83 2.90 -3.56 5.15
N VAL A 84 2.95 -4.87 5.34
CA VAL A 84 1.99 -5.81 4.74
C VAL A 84 1.41 -6.69 5.82
N ILE A 85 0.11 -6.59 6.09
CA ILE A 85 -0.59 -7.41 7.09
C ILE A 85 -1.68 -8.26 6.43
N ASP A 86 -1.55 -9.57 6.57
CA ASP A 86 -2.40 -10.62 5.98
C ASP A 86 -2.12 -11.94 6.74
N ASP A 87 -3.16 -12.68 7.12
CA ASP A 87 -3.08 -13.97 7.83
C ASP A 87 -3.04 -15.21 6.91
N ASP A 88 -3.32 -15.07 5.62
CA ASP A 88 -3.46 -16.20 4.69
C ASP A 88 -2.12 -16.74 4.15
N VAL A 89 -2.21 -17.90 3.48
CA VAL A 89 -1.19 -18.45 2.59
C VAL A 89 -1.55 -18.27 1.12
N VAL A 90 -0.57 -18.41 0.22
CA VAL A 90 -0.78 -18.41 -1.23
C VAL A 90 -1.50 -19.69 -1.65
N GLU A 91 -2.57 -19.56 -2.41
CA GLU A 91 -3.35 -20.68 -2.96
C GLU A 91 -3.50 -20.59 -4.48
N ASN A 92 -3.59 -21.75 -5.16
CA ASN A 92 -3.81 -21.84 -6.61
C ASN A 92 -5.06 -21.05 -7.07
N ALA A 93 -6.20 -21.20 -6.38
CA ALA A 93 -7.46 -20.50 -6.70
C ALA A 93 -7.39 -18.95 -6.54
N ASN A 94 -6.29 -18.44 -5.98
CA ASN A 94 -6.04 -17.03 -5.78
C ASN A 94 -5.10 -16.45 -6.87
N LEU A 95 -4.24 -17.28 -7.50
CA LEU A 95 -3.20 -16.84 -8.45
C LEU A 95 -3.74 -16.12 -9.70
N GLN A 96 -4.97 -16.42 -10.13
CA GLN A 96 -5.61 -15.74 -11.28
C GLN A 96 -5.70 -14.20 -11.13
N ARG A 97 -5.66 -13.70 -9.90
CA ARG A 97 -5.75 -12.26 -9.56
C ARG A 97 -4.67 -11.73 -8.61
N GLN A 98 -3.96 -12.60 -7.89
CA GLN A 98 -2.96 -12.19 -6.88
C GLN A 98 -1.55 -12.18 -7.47
N ILE A 99 -1.33 -11.26 -8.40
CA ILE A 99 -0.14 -11.20 -9.28
C ILE A 99 1.20 -10.94 -8.57
N ILE A 100 1.22 -10.71 -7.25
CA ILE A 100 2.45 -10.65 -6.43
C ILE A 100 2.92 -12.05 -5.98
N HIS A 101 2.08 -13.06 -6.15
CA HIS A 101 2.34 -14.46 -5.82
C HIS A 101 2.57 -15.30 -7.09
N SER A 102 3.03 -16.53 -6.92
CA SER A 102 3.28 -17.48 -8.01
C SER A 102 3.13 -18.93 -7.54
N ASP A 103 3.01 -19.86 -8.47
CA ASP A 103 2.89 -21.31 -8.21
C ASP A 103 4.00 -21.84 -7.31
N ALA A 104 5.23 -21.37 -7.53
CA ALA A 104 6.42 -21.72 -6.75
C ALA A 104 6.37 -21.23 -5.29
N ARG A 105 5.38 -20.41 -4.92
CA ARG A 105 5.14 -19.88 -3.57
C ARG A 105 3.82 -20.35 -2.95
N ILE A 106 3.09 -21.30 -3.57
CA ILE A 106 1.88 -21.90 -2.97
C ILE A 106 2.19 -22.49 -1.58
N GLY A 107 1.33 -22.24 -0.60
CA GLY A 107 1.51 -22.62 0.81
C GLY A 107 2.42 -21.68 1.62
N MET A 108 3.14 -20.75 0.99
CA MET A 108 3.87 -19.69 1.69
C MET A 108 2.88 -18.65 2.25
N PRO A 109 3.09 -18.08 3.45
CA PRO A 109 2.29 -16.95 3.92
C PRO A 109 2.35 -15.76 2.96
N LYS A 110 1.19 -15.15 2.65
CA LYS A 110 1.09 -14.12 1.60
C LYS A 110 2.04 -12.94 1.84
N VAL A 111 2.23 -12.52 3.10
CA VAL A 111 3.13 -11.41 3.45
C VAL A 111 4.60 -11.67 3.11
N PHE A 112 5.09 -12.91 3.23
CA PHE A 112 6.48 -13.25 2.88
C PHE A 112 6.64 -13.48 1.37
N SER A 113 5.60 -14.02 0.71
CA SER A 113 5.54 -14.12 -0.75
C SER A 113 5.53 -12.73 -1.41
N ALA A 114 4.82 -11.77 -0.82
CA ALA A 114 4.84 -10.36 -1.20
C ALA A 114 6.20 -9.70 -0.92
N GLN A 115 6.81 -9.94 0.25
CA GLN A 115 8.14 -9.43 0.58
C GLN A 115 9.19 -9.86 -0.45
N ALA A 116 9.22 -11.14 -0.85
CA ALA A 116 10.14 -11.63 -1.87
C ALA A 116 9.98 -10.86 -3.19
N ALA A 117 8.76 -10.78 -3.72
CA ALA A 117 8.46 -10.08 -4.98
C ALA A 117 8.80 -8.58 -4.94
N ILE A 118 8.54 -7.90 -3.81
CA ILE A 118 8.89 -6.49 -3.62
C ILE A 118 10.42 -6.30 -3.58
N SER A 119 11.15 -7.20 -2.89
CA SER A 119 12.61 -7.15 -2.81
C SER A 119 13.29 -7.46 -4.15
N GLU A 120 12.73 -8.36 -4.96
CA GLU A 120 13.12 -8.63 -6.35
C GLU A 120 12.90 -7.39 -7.25
N LEU A 121 11.73 -6.73 -7.12
CA LEU A 121 11.34 -5.56 -7.92
C LEU A 121 12.11 -4.29 -7.55
N ASN A 122 12.25 -3.99 -6.25
CA ASN A 122 12.90 -2.77 -5.78
C ASN A 122 13.65 -2.99 -4.43
N PRO A 123 14.94 -3.39 -4.45
CA PRO A 123 15.77 -3.52 -3.24
C PRO A 123 16.11 -2.20 -2.52
N PHE A 124 15.42 -1.09 -2.83
CA PHE A 124 15.50 0.16 -2.08
C PHE A 124 14.32 0.35 -1.10
N VAL A 125 13.32 -0.54 -1.13
CA VAL A 125 12.11 -0.50 -0.29
C VAL A 125 12.30 -1.38 0.94
N THR A 126 11.99 -0.85 2.13
CA THR A 126 11.92 -1.66 3.36
C THR A 126 10.56 -2.32 3.46
N VAL A 127 10.51 -3.65 3.50
CA VAL A 127 9.25 -4.40 3.66
C VAL A 127 9.15 -4.95 5.07
N ARG A 128 8.00 -4.70 5.71
CA ARG A 128 7.65 -5.20 7.05
C ARG A 128 6.45 -6.17 6.93
N PRO A 129 6.70 -7.49 6.81
CA PRO A 129 5.64 -8.49 6.76
C PRO A 129 5.09 -8.78 8.16
N TYR A 130 3.77 -8.79 8.31
CA TYR A 130 3.07 -9.15 9.53
C TYR A 130 2.12 -10.33 9.24
N HIS A 131 2.59 -11.57 9.44
CA HIS A 131 1.75 -12.76 9.25
C HIS A 131 0.82 -12.94 10.44
N ARG A 132 -0.25 -12.15 10.48
CA ARG A 132 -1.28 -12.13 11.53
C ARG A 132 -2.48 -11.32 11.06
N ARG A 133 -3.67 -11.64 11.58
CA ARG A 133 -4.88 -10.86 11.32
C ARG A 133 -4.79 -9.50 12.02
N LEU A 134 -5.34 -8.46 11.40
CA LEU A 134 -5.54 -7.17 12.08
C LEU A 134 -6.69 -7.28 13.10
N SER A 135 -6.43 -6.90 14.35
CA SER A 135 -7.42 -6.87 15.45
C SER A 135 -7.47 -5.49 16.11
N GLU A 136 -8.54 -5.18 16.84
CA GLU A 136 -8.69 -3.91 17.58
C GLU A 136 -7.60 -3.71 18.64
N GLU A 137 -7.03 -4.81 19.16
CA GLU A 137 -5.92 -4.83 20.11
C GLU A 137 -4.60 -4.35 19.48
N ILE A 138 -4.22 -4.90 18.31
CA ILE A 138 -2.91 -4.58 17.70
C ILE A 138 -2.94 -3.35 16.78
N ALA A 139 -4.11 -2.92 16.33
CA ALA A 139 -4.24 -1.86 15.34
C ALA A 139 -3.69 -0.49 15.81
N PRO A 140 -3.91 -0.02 17.06
CA PRO A 140 -3.41 1.28 17.51
C PRO A 140 -1.87 1.37 17.46
N GLU A 141 -1.17 0.36 17.98
CA GLU A 141 0.30 0.30 17.95
C GLU A 141 0.83 0.13 16.53
N LEU A 142 0.20 -0.76 15.74
CA LEU A 142 0.64 -1.02 14.38
C LEU A 142 0.51 0.20 13.47
N LEU A 143 -0.62 0.94 13.53
CA LEU A 143 -0.86 2.09 12.66
C LEU A 143 -0.01 3.30 13.04
N ALA A 144 0.38 3.47 14.31
CA ALA A 144 1.21 4.59 14.75
C ALA A 144 2.58 4.69 14.02
N ASP A 145 3.04 3.59 13.43
CA ASP A 145 4.31 3.50 12.69
C ASP A 145 4.20 3.91 11.20
N TYR A 146 3.00 4.31 10.72
CA TYR A 146 2.70 4.58 9.31
C TYR A 146 2.07 5.95 9.05
N ASP A 147 2.24 6.44 7.82
CA ASP A 147 1.78 7.77 7.37
C ASP A 147 0.46 7.70 6.56
N LEU A 148 0.13 6.51 6.03
CA LEU A 148 -1.02 6.22 5.19
C LEU A 148 -1.40 4.73 5.29
N VAL A 149 -2.71 4.43 5.26
CA VAL A 149 -3.23 3.05 5.25
C VAL A 149 -3.99 2.77 3.95
N LEU A 150 -3.78 1.58 3.37
CA LEU A 150 -4.56 1.01 2.28
C LEU A 150 -5.34 -0.21 2.78
N ASP A 151 -6.63 -0.25 2.49
CA ASP A 151 -7.50 -1.39 2.72
C ASP A 151 -7.83 -2.09 1.39
N GLY A 152 -7.20 -3.24 1.19
CA GLY A 152 -7.47 -4.17 0.10
C GLY A 152 -8.18 -5.46 0.54
N SER A 153 -8.77 -5.46 1.75
CA SER A 153 -9.43 -6.65 2.32
C SER A 153 -10.75 -6.98 1.62
N ASP A 154 -11.20 -8.23 1.71
CA ASP A 154 -12.39 -8.74 1.01
C ASP A 154 -13.65 -8.84 1.87
N ASN A 155 -13.54 -8.62 3.18
CA ASN A 155 -14.60 -8.82 4.16
C ASN A 155 -14.94 -7.56 4.96
N PHE A 156 -16.20 -7.42 5.39
CA PHE A 156 -16.68 -6.20 6.05
C PHE A 156 -16.12 -5.98 7.46
N ASP A 157 -15.74 -7.04 8.19
CA ASP A 157 -15.15 -6.89 9.54
C ASP A 157 -13.84 -6.08 9.47
N THR A 158 -12.90 -6.50 8.62
CA THR A 158 -11.63 -5.80 8.44
C THR A 158 -11.85 -4.37 7.94
N ARG A 159 -12.79 -4.12 7.01
CA ARG A 159 -13.08 -2.78 6.48
C ARG A 159 -13.50 -1.78 7.56
N TYR A 160 -14.45 -2.18 8.42
CA TYR A 160 -14.93 -1.32 9.52
C TYR A 160 -13.86 -1.16 10.61
N LEU A 161 -13.09 -2.21 10.91
CA LEU A 161 -11.98 -2.16 11.87
C LEU A 161 -10.86 -1.20 11.40
N VAL A 162 -10.42 -1.33 10.14
CA VAL A 162 -9.40 -0.45 9.54
C VAL A 162 -9.88 1.00 9.50
N ASN A 163 -11.15 1.25 9.17
CA ASN A 163 -11.74 2.59 9.25
C ASN A 163 -11.58 3.17 10.66
N ARG A 164 -12.03 2.46 11.70
CA ARG A 164 -12.00 2.95 13.09
C ARG A 164 -10.56 3.18 13.56
N ALA A 165 -9.64 2.26 13.24
CA ALA A 165 -8.24 2.38 13.60
C ALA A 165 -7.55 3.60 12.92
N ALA A 166 -7.73 3.78 11.61
CA ALA A 166 -7.18 4.93 10.89
C ALA A 166 -7.77 6.27 11.38
N VAL A 167 -9.08 6.29 11.67
CA VAL A 167 -9.80 7.46 12.20
C VAL A 167 -9.40 7.79 13.65
N ALA A 168 -9.03 6.79 14.45
CA ALA A 168 -8.44 6.99 15.78
C ALA A 168 -7.02 7.55 15.69
N ALA A 169 -6.19 7.00 14.78
CA ALA A 169 -4.82 7.44 14.54
C ALA A 169 -4.68 8.79 13.77
N GLY A 170 -5.77 9.31 13.19
CA GLY A 170 -5.75 10.53 12.35
C GLY A 170 -5.13 10.32 10.97
N LEU A 171 -5.01 9.06 10.53
CA LEU A 171 -4.39 8.69 9.27
C LEU A 171 -5.37 8.74 8.10
N PRO A 172 -4.90 9.08 6.88
CA PRO A 172 -5.67 8.84 5.67
C PRO A 172 -5.81 7.34 5.41
N LEU A 173 -6.98 6.94 4.92
CA LEU A 173 -7.31 5.57 4.53
C LEU A 173 -7.80 5.55 3.08
N ILE A 174 -7.07 4.84 2.22
CA ILE A 174 -7.52 4.51 0.86
C ILE A 174 -8.14 3.11 0.92
N SER A 175 -9.46 3.02 0.85
CA SER A 175 -10.18 1.74 0.83
C SER A 175 -10.84 1.57 -0.54
N ALA A 176 -10.69 0.37 -1.09
CA ALA A 176 -11.32 -0.03 -2.33
C ALA A 176 -12.07 -1.37 -2.16
N ALA A 177 -13.06 -1.62 -3.01
CA ALA A 177 -13.81 -2.87 -3.07
C ALA A 177 -14.11 -3.23 -4.53
N MET A 178 -14.45 -4.48 -4.81
CA MET A 178 -14.84 -4.93 -6.15
C MET A 178 -15.65 -6.22 -6.08
N THR A 179 -16.50 -6.44 -7.08
CA THR A 179 -17.19 -7.71 -7.30
C THR A 179 -17.52 -7.85 -8.78
N GLN A 180 -17.43 -9.06 -9.33
CA GLN A 180 -17.72 -9.37 -10.73
C GLN A 180 -16.92 -8.51 -11.74
N TRP A 181 -17.49 -7.39 -12.17
CA TRP A 181 -16.96 -6.42 -13.15
C TRP A 181 -16.85 -4.98 -12.62
N GLU A 182 -17.40 -4.68 -11.43
CA GLU A 182 -17.39 -3.33 -10.86
C GLU A 182 -16.36 -3.24 -9.73
N GLY A 183 -15.63 -2.12 -9.69
CA GLY A 183 -14.77 -1.75 -8.57
C GLY A 183 -15.03 -0.32 -8.09
N GLN A 184 -14.88 -0.08 -6.79
CA GLN A 184 -15.05 1.23 -6.18
C GLN A 184 -13.84 1.61 -5.31
N ILE A 185 -13.49 2.89 -5.25
CA ILE A 185 -12.36 3.43 -4.49
C ILE A 185 -12.65 4.84 -3.96
N SER A 186 -12.18 5.14 -2.75
CA SER A 186 -12.27 6.47 -2.12
C SER A 186 -11.10 6.71 -1.14
N LEU A 187 -10.80 7.98 -0.88
CA LEU A 187 -9.88 8.43 0.16
C LEU A 187 -10.70 8.96 1.36
N TYR A 188 -10.65 8.22 2.45
CA TYR A 188 -11.30 8.52 3.72
C TYR A 188 -10.31 9.21 4.66
N ASP A 189 -10.61 10.45 5.07
CA ASP A 189 -9.68 11.28 5.85
C ASP A 189 -10.43 12.40 6.61
N PRO A 190 -11.12 12.07 7.71
CA PRO A 190 -11.84 13.04 8.52
C PRO A 190 -10.93 13.92 9.39
N ALA A 191 -9.62 13.67 9.42
CA ALA A 191 -8.65 14.57 10.02
C ALA A 191 -8.34 15.79 9.13
N ARG A 192 -8.68 15.72 7.83
CA ARG A 192 -8.38 16.76 6.83
C ARG A 192 -9.61 17.07 5.94
N GLY A 193 -10.80 17.18 6.54
CA GLY A 193 -12.03 17.63 5.87
C GLY A 193 -12.76 16.59 5.00
N GLY A 194 -12.52 15.29 5.19
CA GLY A 194 -13.15 14.20 4.43
C GLY A 194 -14.20 13.39 5.21
N PRO A 195 -15.03 12.57 4.53
CA PRO A 195 -15.77 11.49 5.19
C PRO A 195 -14.81 10.42 5.75
N CYS A 196 -15.30 9.63 6.70
CA CYS A 196 -14.76 8.29 6.98
C CYS A 196 -15.61 7.22 6.27
N TYR A 197 -15.21 5.96 6.27
CA TYR A 197 -15.97 4.87 5.62
C TYR A 197 -17.40 4.79 6.19
N GLU A 198 -17.52 4.85 7.52
CA GLU A 198 -18.80 4.87 8.24
C GLU A 198 -19.61 6.18 8.13
N CYS A 199 -19.13 7.19 7.38
CA CYS A 199 -19.98 8.28 6.91
C CYS A 199 -20.81 7.89 5.67
N VAL A 200 -20.29 6.96 4.86
CA VAL A 200 -20.84 6.55 3.55
C VAL A 200 -21.58 5.23 3.65
N PHE A 201 -20.98 4.27 4.36
CA PHE A 201 -21.55 2.95 4.65
C PHE A 201 -21.74 2.86 6.18
N PRO A 202 -22.87 3.36 6.72
CA PRO A 202 -23.05 3.49 8.17
C PRO A 202 -23.53 2.21 8.84
N GLU A 203 -24.16 1.32 8.07
CA GLU A 203 -24.67 0.03 8.53
C GLU A 203 -23.96 -1.08 7.77
N ARG A 204 -23.42 -2.04 8.52
CA ARG A 204 -22.77 -3.22 7.94
C ARG A 204 -23.82 -4.08 7.23
N PRO A 205 -23.60 -4.51 5.98
CA PRO A 205 -24.46 -5.51 5.34
C PRO A 205 -24.58 -6.77 6.20
N ALA A 206 -25.80 -7.31 6.28
CA ALA A 206 -26.05 -8.55 7.03
C ALA A 206 -25.18 -9.71 6.48
N PRO A 207 -24.70 -10.64 7.33
CA PRO A 207 -23.94 -11.80 6.86
C PRO A 207 -24.69 -12.56 5.76
N GLY A 208 -24.02 -12.84 4.64
CA GLY A 208 -24.59 -13.51 3.47
C GLY A 208 -25.43 -12.62 2.53
N LEU A 209 -25.68 -11.34 2.85
CA LEU A 209 -26.42 -10.42 1.96
C LEU A 209 -25.61 -9.99 0.74
N VAL A 210 -24.29 -9.89 0.87
CA VAL A 210 -23.36 -9.56 -0.22
C VAL A 210 -22.37 -10.71 -0.35
N PRO A 211 -22.32 -11.42 -1.50
CA PRO A 211 -21.37 -12.50 -1.73
C PRO A 211 -19.93 -11.97 -1.81
N SER A 212 -18.97 -12.78 -1.34
CA SER A 212 -17.55 -12.52 -1.49
C SER A 212 -17.08 -12.62 -2.94
N CYS A 213 -15.87 -12.13 -3.25
CA CYS A 213 -15.25 -12.33 -4.57
C CYS A 213 -15.05 -13.82 -4.95
N ALA A 214 -15.07 -14.74 -3.98
CA ALA A 214 -15.00 -16.18 -4.23
C ALA A 214 -16.36 -16.79 -4.62
N GLU A 215 -17.46 -16.23 -4.12
CA GLU A 215 -18.83 -16.69 -4.40
C GLU A 215 -19.44 -16.01 -5.63
N ALA A 216 -19.25 -14.69 -5.77
CA ALA A 216 -19.75 -13.91 -6.90
C ALA A 216 -18.88 -14.03 -8.17
N GLY A 217 -17.62 -14.43 -7.99
CA GLY A 217 -16.56 -14.29 -8.98
C GLY A 217 -16.03 -12.85 -9.10
N VAL A 218 -14.86 -12.72 -9.71
CA VAL A 218 -14.24 -11.44 -10.08
C VAL A 218 -13.35 -11.65 -11.31
N ILE A 219 -13.47 -10.77 -12.31
CA ILE A 219 -12.69 -10.88 -13.55
C ILE A 219 -11.22 -10.52 -13.29
N ALA A 220 -10.29 -11.34 -13.78
CA ALA A 220 -8.86 -11.29 -13.41
C ALA A 220 -8.17 -9.90 -13.51
N PRO A 221 -8.44 -9.04 -14.53
CA PRO A 221 -7.75 -7.75 -14.66
C PRO A 221 -8.28 -6.64 -13.73
N LEU A 222 -9.54 -6.72 -13.30
CA LEU A 222 -10.19 -5.67 -12.49
C LEU A 222 -9.45 -5.41 -11.14
N PRO A 223 -9.04 -6.44 -10.37
CA PRO A 223 -8.12 -6.29 -9.25
C PRO A 223 -6.86 -5.49 -9.58
N GLY A 224 -6.26 -5.75 -10.75
CA GLY A 224 -5.13 -5.00 -11.31
C GLY A 224 -5.43 -3.51 -11.50
N VAL A 225 -6.56 -3.19 -12.15
CA VAL A 225 -7.01 -1.81 -12.39
C VAL A 225 -7.24 -1.06 -11.07
N ILE A 226 -8.05 -1.63 -10.16
CA ILE A 226 -8.44 -0.95 -8.93
C ILE A 226 -7.26 -0.81 -7.95
N GLY A 227 -6.41 -1.83 -7.82
CA GLY A 227 -5.21 -1.72 -6.98
C GLY A 227 -4.13 -0.78 -7.56
N ALA A 228 -4.06 -0.64 -8.89
CA ALA A 228 -3.26 0.43 -9.50
C ALA A 228 -3.85 1.82 -9.20
N MET A 229 -5.18 1.97 -9.18
CA MET A 229 -5.82 3.20 -8.70
C MET A 229 -5.53 3.48 -7.22
N MET A 230 -5.48 2.46 -6.36
CA MET A 230 -5.07 2.61 -4.95
C MET A 230 -3.63 3.12 -4.83
N ALA A 231 -2.69 2.55 -5.58
CA ALA A 231 -1.30 3.01 -5.61
C ALA A 231 -1.18 4.45 -6.16
N MET A 232 -1.95 4.80 -7.20
CA MET A 232 -2.00 6.16 -7.74
C MET A 232 -2.55 7.17 -6.72
N GLU A 233 -3.64 6.84 -6.03
CA GLU A 233 -4.22 7.70 -4.99
C GLU A 233 -3.26 7.88 -3.80
N ALA A 234 -2.52 6.84 -3.44
CA ALA A 234 -1.47 6.89 -2.42
C ALA A 234 -0.29 7.76 -2.85
N VAL A 235 0.21 7.62 -4.08
CA VAL A 235 1.27 8.48 -4.63
C VAL A 235 0.83 9.95 -4.62
N LYS A 236 -0.38 10.28 -5.07
CA LYS A 236 -0.92 11.64 -4.99
C LYS A 236 -1.02 12.14 -3.54
N THR A 237 -1.50 11.31 -2.62
CA THR A 237 -1.65 11.65 -1.19
C THR A 237 -0.31 11.97 -0.53
N ILE A 238 0.74 11.17 -0.81
CA ILE A 238 2.09 11.37 -0.26
C ILE A 238 2.78 12.57 -0.91
N THR A 239 2.71 12.70 -2.25
CA THR A 239 3.40 13.77 -2.98
C THR A 239 2.74 15.14 -2.83
N GLY A 240 1.40 15.18 -2.75
CA GLY A 240 0.58 16.37 -2.97
C GLY A 240 0.23 16.63 -4.44
N ALA A 241 0.43 15.66 -5.33
CA ALA A 241 0.21 15.81 -6.76
C ALA A 241 -1.28 15.78 -7.15
N GLY A 242 -1.76 16.83 -7.83
CA GLY A 242 -3.09 16.90 -8.41
C GLY A 242 -4.24 16.79 -7.40
N THR A 243 -5.34 16.15 -7.79
CA THR A 243 -6.55 16.04 -6.97
C THR A 243 -6.78 14.59 -6.52
N GLY A 244 -6.86 14.38 -5.20
CA GLY A 244 -7.22 13.11 -4.59
C GLY A 244 -8.72 12.80 -4.60
N LEU A 245 -9.08 11.62 -4.11
CA LEU A 245 -10.46 11.12 -3.96
C LEU A 245 -11.10 11.53 -2.61
N ARG A 246 -10.50 12.45 -1.84
CA ARG A 246 -11.10 12.91 -0.58
C ARG A 246 -12.46 13.55 -0.88
N GLY A 247 -13.52 12.98 -0.30
CA GLY A 247 -14.89 13.43 -0.57
C GLY A 247 -15.48 12.95 -1.92
N ARG A 248 -14.89 11.94 -2.57
CA ARG A 248 -15.42 11.31 -3.78
C ARG A 248 -15.34 9.79 -3.70
N LEU A 249 -16.42 9.11 -4.05
CA LEU A 249 -16.41 7.68 -4.38
C LEU A 249 -16.32 7.57 -5.89
N MET A 250 -15.22 7.01 -6.38
CA MET A 250 -15.07 6.64 -7.78
C MET A 250 -15.52 5.20 -7.95
N ILE A 251 -16.45 4.95 -8.87
CA ILE A 251 -16.89 3.62 -9.29
C ILE A 251 -16.43 3.42 -10.73
N HIS A 252 -15.80 2.28 -11.03
CA HIS A 252 -15.35 1.87 -12.34
C HIS A 252 -16.07 0.57 -12.75
N ASP A 253 -16.77 0.62 -13.88
CA ASP A 253 -17.38 -0.53 -14.51
C ASP A 253 -16.45 -1.02 -15.63
N ALA A 254 -15.88 -2.22 -15.47
CA ALA A 254 -14.97 -2.81 -16.44
C ALA A 254 -15.69 -3.63 -17.54
N LEU A 255 -17.01 -3.79 -17.49
CA LEU A 255 -17.82 -4.45 -18.52
C LEU A 255 -18.21 -3.45 -19.63
N TYR A 256 -18.52 -2.21 -19.25
CA TYR A 256 -18.86 -1.11 -20.16
C TYR A 256 -17.76 -0.05 -20.30
N ALA A 257 -16.65 -0.21 -19.57
CA ALA A 257 -15.52 0.73 -19.49
C ALA A 257 -15.90 2.15 -19.01
N GLU A 258 -16.94 2.26 -18.18
CA GLU A 258 -17.40 3.53 -17.61
C GLU A 258 -16.68 3.88 -16.30
N THR A 259 -16.79 5.14 -15.89
CA THR A 259 -16.33 5.61 -14.56
C THR A 259 -17.26 6.70 -14.05
N ARG A 260 -17.68 6.59 -12.80
CA ARG A 260 -18.69 7.44 -12.16
C ARG A 260 -18.15 7.99 -10.84
N ASP A 261 -18.02 9.32 -10.76
CA ASP A 261 -17.65 10.03 -9.54
C ASP A 261 -18.90 10.45 -8.76
N ILE A 262 -19.01 10.00 -7.51
CA ILE A 262 -20.09 10.37 -6.59
C ILE A 262 -19.53 11.25 -5.48
N ALA A 263 -20.08 12.45 -5.30
CA ALA A 263 -19.68 13.36 -4.23
C ALA A 263 -20.15 12.85 -2.86
N LEU A 264 -19.21 12.71 -1.93
CA LEU A 264 -19.44 12.24 -0.56
C LEU A 264 -19.44 13.40 0.43
N LYS A 265 -20.24 13.28 1.50
CA LYS A 265 -20.27 14.26 2.59
C LYS A 265 -19.91 13.60 3.94
N PRO A 266 -19.14 14.28 4.80
CA PRO A 266 -18.94 13.82 6.17
C PRO A 266 -20.25 13.93 6.96
N ARG A 267 -20.56 12.92 7.78
CA ARG A 267 -21.73 12.89 8.67
C ARG A 267 -21.38 13.53 10.01
N PRO A 268 -22.05 14.62 10.45
CA PRO A 268 -21.80 15.27 11.74
C PRO A 268 -22.02 14.36 12.96
N ASP A 269 -22.86 13.34 12.80
CA ASP A 269 -23.31 12.38 13.80
C ASP A 269 -22.61 11.01 13.70
N CYS A 270 -21.63 10.85 12.81
CA CYS A 270 -20.98 9.56 12.57
C CYS A 270 -20.26 9.05 13.84
N PRO A 271 -20.58 7.84 14.35
CA PRO A 271 -20.01 7.33 15.60
C PRO A 271 -18.50 7.08 15.52
N ALA A 272 -17.99 6.63 14.36
CA ALA A 272 -16.56 6.34 14.20
C ALA A 272 -15.68 7.61 14.20
N CYS A 273 -16.08 8.66 13.45
CA CYS A 273 -15.27 9.88 13.34
C CYS A 273 -15.70 11.01 14.29
N GLY A 274 -16.80 10.87 15.03
CA GLY A 274 -17.37 11.93 15.88
C GLY A 274 -17.75 13.19 15.09
N GLY A 275 -18.04 13.03 13.80
CA GLY A 275 -18.24 14.13 12.86
C GLY A 275 -17.00 15.01 12.60
N ARG A 276 -15.77 14.58 12.94
CA ARG A 276 -14.53 15.38 12.76
C ARG A 276 -14.42 15.99 11.37
N GLY A 277 -14.66 15.19 10.32
CA GLY A 277 -14.59 15.65 8.93
C GLY A 277 -15.62 16.72 8.54
N ALA A 278 -16.67 16.92 9.32
CA ALA A 278 -17.67 17.98 9.12
C ALA A 278 -17.37 19.27 9.91
N ARG A 279 -16.24 19.31 10.63
CA ARG A 279 -15.78 20.46 11.45
C ARG A 279 -14.39 20.97 11.05
N ALA A 280 -13.78 20.39 10.01
CA ALA A 280 -12.40 20.58 9.58
C ALA A 280 -12.33 21.19 8.17
#